data_AF-A0A2N7VH39-F1
#
_entry.id   AF-A0A2N7VH39-F1
#
_cell.length_a   1.000
_cell.length_b   1.000
_cell.length_c   1.000
_cell.angle_alpha   90.00
_cell.angle_beta   90.00
_cell.angle_gamma   90.00
#
_symmetry.space_group_name_H-M   'P 1'
#
loop_
_entity.id
_entity.type
_entity.pdbx_description
1 polymer ?
#
loop_
_entity_poly.entity_id
_entity_poly.type
_entity_poly.pdbx_seq_one_letter_code
_entity_poly.pdbx_strand_id
1 'polypeptide(L)'
;MIDRPPSLLIAPTPFLDESPASWIQRVCQKHSLPYRTLLGNLGIPPRQDPDVQLPVDHICHIGRGTAVPLARLRLLGNVFRSIRELPRLGRLLSFAPDGEPSYRVCFACLRTDAIPYLRIQWRFKDWGYCPIHHVPLSERCAECGAPVVAAKVCIGRTADGKTADISDCANCRKPLVGVGPAPNPISTRTSQISAQMSIVSAVIRGYFYLEGFPERMGLDFLLWLDDKYHLNACELAPSKSINIEDAVASSIVRRLLRTYRSASSPSPHILRLTT
;
A
#
# COMPACT_ATOMS: atom_id res chain seq x y z
N MET A 1 14.84 8.76 -31.87
CA MET A 1 14.25 9.36 -30.66
C MET A 1 13.17 10.30 -31.13
N ILE A 2 11.89 9.93 -31.00
CA ILE A 2 10.81 10.87 -31.32
C ILE A 2 10.67 11.78 -30.11
N ASP A 3 11.13 13.01 -30.29
CA ASP A 3 10.93 14.13 -29.36
C ASP A 3 9.44 14.21 -29.02
N ARG A 4 9.13 14.05 -27.74
CA ARG A 4 7.75 14.18 -27.26
C ARG A 4 7.50 15.67 -27.10
N PRO A 5 6.41 16.22 -27.66
CA PRO A 5 6.11 17.64 -27.47
C PRO A 5 6.03 17.93 -25.96
N PRO A 6 6.64 19.02 -25.50
CA PRO A 6 6.62 19.40 -24.10
C PRO A 6 5.17 19.59 -23.64
N SER A 7 4.87 19.11 -22.44
CA SER A 7 3.56 19.30 -21.81
C SER A 7 3.58 20.57 -20.97
N LEU A 8 2.46 21.30 -20.94
CA LEU A 8 2.24 22.38 -19.98
C LEU A 8 2.02 21.84 -18.55
N LEU A 9 1.74 20.54 -18.40
CA LEU A 9 1.68 19.91 -17.09
C LEU A 9 3.06 19.81 -16.47
N ILE A 10 3.19 20.40 -15.29
CA ILE A 10 4.29 20.14 -14.36
C ILE A 10 3.90 18.93 -13.50
N ALA A 11 4.66 17.84 -13.62
CA ALA A 11 4.50 16.65 -12.78
C ALA A 11 5.73 16.47 -11.88
N PRO A 12 5.58 16.33 -10.55
CA PRO A 12 6.70 16.01 -9.69
C PRO A 12 7.20 14.58 -9.94
N THR A 13 8.48 14.33 -9.67
CA THR A 13 9.02 12.97 -9.69
C THR A 13 8.34 12.12 -8.60
N PRO A 14 7.77 10.95 -8.94
CA PRO A 14 7.20 10.04 -7.93
C PRO A 14 8.27 9.55 -6.94
N PHE A 15 7.91 9.37 -5.67
CA PHE A 15 8.77 8.65 -4.70
C PHE A 15 8.72 7.13 -4.92
N LEU A 16 9.71 6.41 -4.37
CA LEU A 16 9.88 4.97 -4.65
C LEU A 16 8.75 4.14 -4.05
N ASP A 17 8.27 4.56 -2.88
CA ASP A 17 7.19 3.94 -2.14
C ASP A 17 5.89 4.75 -2.22
N GLU A 18 5.74 5.67 -3.18
CA GLU A 18 4.52 6.49 -3.36
C GLU A 18 3.44 5.74 -4.15
N SER A 19 2.18 5.88 -3.72
CA SER A 19 1.04 5.30 -4.43
C SER A 19 0.69 6.10 -5.70
N PRO A 20 0.16 5.47 -6.77
CA PRO A 20 -0.32 6.19 -7.95
C PRO A 20 -1.29 7.32 -7.63
N ALA A 21 -2.24 7.12 -6.74
CA ALA A 21 -3.22 8.13 -6.36
C ALA A 21 -2.57 9.31 -5.64
N SER A 22 -1.58 9.07 -4.75
CA SER A 22 -0.79 10.13 -4.12
C SER A 22 -0.04 10.97 -5.16
N TRP A 23 0.62 10.32 -6.11
CA TRP A 23 1.36 11.02 -7.15
C TRP A 23 0.42 11.87 -8.01
N ILE A 24 -0.73 11.33 -8.43
CA ILE A 24 -1.75 12.08 -9.17
C ILE A 24 -2.28 13.25 -8.35
N GLN A 25 -2.51 13.06 -7.05
CA GLN A 25 -2.92 14.14 -6.14
C GLN A 25 -1.88 15.27 -6.09
N ARG A 26 -0.58 14.95 -6.05
CA ARG A 26 0.49 15.96 -6.09
C ARG A 26 0.59 16.67 -7.44
N VAL A 27 0.32 15.97 -8.55
CA VAL A 27 0.16 16.61 -9.87
C VAL A 27 -1.01 17.59 -9.83
N CYS A 28 -2.17 17.15 -9.33
CA CYS A 28 -3.37 17.98 -9.18
C CYS A 28 -3.09 19.25 -8.34
N GLN A 29 -2.37 19.11 -7.22
CA GLN A 29 -2.00 20.21 -6.35
C GLN A 29 -1.10 21.25 -7.04
N LYS A 30 -0.16 20.83 -7.90
CA LYS A 30 0.70 21.76 -8.67
C LYS A 30 -0.08 22.67 -9.59
N HIS A 31 -1.26 22.22 -10.04
CA HIS A 31 -2.12 22.97 -10.97
C HIS A 31 -3.40 23.50 -10.31
N SER A 32 -3.60 23.26 -9.00
CA SER A 32 -4.86 23.56 -8.30
C SER A 32 -6.10 23.00 -8.99
N LEU A 33 -5.99 21.79 -9.57
CA LEU A 33 -7.06 21.13 -10.31
C LEU A 33 -7.65 19.95 -9.53
N PRO A 34 -8.96 19.69 -9.61
CA PRO A 34 -9.53 18.42 -9.18
C PRO A 34 -9.02 17.25 -10.02
N TYR A 35 -8.93 16.07 -9.41
CA TYR A 35 -8.56 14.81 -10.09
C TYR A 35 -9.37 14.56 -11.38
N ARG A 36 -10.69 14.74 -11.32
CA ARG A 36 -11.58 14.56 -12.49
C ARG A 36 -11.28 15.56 -13.61
N THR A 37 -10.97 16.81 -13.27
CA THR A 37 -10.62 17.86 -14.24
C THR A 37 -9.29 17.57 -14.91
N LEU A 38 -8.26 17.18 -14.15
CA LEU A 38 -6.96 16.78 -14.69
C LEU A 38 -7.12 15.65 -15.72
N LEU A 39 -7.84 14.59 -15.35
CA LEU A 39 -8.03 13.44 -16.23
C LEU A 39 -8.91 13.77 -17.44
N GLY A 40 -9.98 14.54 -17.26
CA GLY A 40 -10.85 14.99 -18.35
C GLY A 40 -10.09 15.78 -19.41
N ASN A 41 -9.24 16.72 -18.99
CA ASN A 41 -8.40 17.50 -19.90
C ASN A 41 -7.36 16.66 -20.66
N LEU A 42 -7.04 15.47 -20.15
CA LEU A 42 -6.14 14.51 -20.79
C LEU A 42 -6.87 13.44 -21.61
N GLY A 43 -8.20 13.47 -21.66
CA GLY A 43 -9.03 12.43 -22.30
C GLY A 43 -9.00 11.09 -21.56
N ILE A 44 -8.61 11.09 -20.28
CA ILE A 44 -8.56 9.87 -19.45
C ILE A 44 -9.88 9.74 -18.67
N PRO A 45 -10.58 8.59 -18.72
CA PRO A 45 -11.75 8.37 -17.89
C PRO A 45 -11.35 8.23 -16.41
N PRO A 46 -11.95 9.00 -15.49
CA PRO A 46 -11.62 8.93 -14.07
C PRO A 46 -12.05 7.60 -13.46
N ARG A 47 -11.18 7.06 -12.60
CA ARG A 47 -11.43 5.83 -11.83
C ARG A 47 -11.65 6.15 -10.36
N GLN A 48 -12.46 5.33 -9.68
CA GLN A 48 -12.72 5.46 -8.25
C GLN A 48 -11.47 5.13 -7.45
N ASP A 49 -10.79 4.04 -7.80
CA ASP A 49 -9.50 3.66 -7.23
C ASP A 49 -8.38 3.80 -8.27
N PRO A 50 -7.73 4.97 -8.39
CA PRO A 50 -6.64 5.14 -9.34
C PRO A 50 -5.39 4.31 -9.01
N ASP A 51 -5.22 3.81 -7.78
CA ASP A 51 -4.09 2.94 -7.44
C ASP A 51 -4.20 1.59 -8.15
N VAL A 52 -5.39 1.01 -8.13
CA VAL A 52 -5.62 -0.32 -8.69
C VAL A 52 -6.18 -0.25 -10.11
N GLN A 53 -7.15 0.61 -10.37
CA GLN A 53 -7.97 0.57 -11.59
C GLN A 53 -7.41 1.40 -12.76
N LEU A 54 -6.51 2.35 -12.49
CA LEU A 54 -5.96 3.18 -13.56
C LEU A 54 -4.86 2.40 -14.33
N PRO A 55 -5.01 2.23 -15.66
CA PRO A 55 -4.00 1.54 -16.46
C PRO A 55 -2.63 2.23 -16.43
N VAL A 56 -1.56 1.45 -16.55
CA VAL A 56 -0.18 1.95 -16.60
C VAL A 56 0.01 2.98 -17.70
N ASP A 57 -0.62 2.77 -18.86
CA ASP A 57 -0.52 3.69 -19.99
C ASP A 57 -1.16 5.05 -19.69
N HIS A 58 -2.24 5.09 -18.91
CA HIS A 58 -2.84 6.35 -18.48
C HIS A 58 -1.94 7.09 -17.47
N ILE A 59 -1.30 6.36 -16.55
CA ILE A 59 -0.30 6.96 -15.65
C ILE A 59 0.89 7.52 -16.46
N CYS A 60 1.35 6.78 -17.47
CA CYS A 60 2.39 7.26 -18.38
C CYS A 60 1.94 8.46 -19.21
N HIS A 61 0.66 8.52 -19.59
CA HIS A 61 0.08 9.63 -20.35
C HIS A 61 0.03 10.92 -19.53
N ILE A 62 -0.32 10.84 -18.23
CA ILE A 62 -0.28 12.01 -17.31
C ILE A 62 1.12 12.63 -17.26
N GLY A 63 2.17 11.80 -17.21
CA GLY A 63 3.56 12.27 -17.18
C GLY A 63 4.19 12.52 -18.55
N ARG A 64 3.47 12.32 -19.66
CA ARG A 64 4.00 12.50 -21.01
C ARG A 64 4.36 13.97 -21.25
N GLY A 65 5.55 14.22 -21.80
CA GLY A 65 6.04 15.57 -22.08
C GLY A 65 6.50 16.34 -20.82
N THR A 66 6.58 15.67 -19.66
CA THR A 66 7.14 16.23 -18.43
C THR A 66 8.58 15.75 -18.22
N ALA A 67 9.26 16.26 -17.19
CA ALA A 67 10.61 15.81 -16.80
C ALA A 67 10.64 14.41 -16.15
N VAL A 68 9.49 13.77 -15.88
CA VAL A 68 9.44 12.47 -15.22
C VAL A 68 9.82 11.35 -16.20
N PRO A 69 10.85 10.52 -15.90
CA PRO A 69 11.24 9.43 -16.79
C PRO A 69 10.12 8.39 -17.00
N LEU A 70 9.96 7.91 -18.24
CA LEU A 70 8.93 6.90 -18.55
C LEU A 70 9.07 5.62 -17.73
N ALA A 71 10.31 5.17 -17.50
CA ALA A 71 10.57 4.01 -16.65
C ALA A 71 10.03 4.21 -15.22
N ARG A 72 10.11 5.44 -14.71
CA ARG A 72 9.59 5.80 -13.39
C ARG A 72 8.07 5.71 -13.32
N LEU A 73 7.39 6.23 -14.34
CA LEU A 73 5.92 6.17 -14.46
C LEU A 73 5.43 4.73 -14.60
N ARG A 74 6.16 3.90 -15.36
CA ARG A 74 5.86 2.47 -15.48
C ARG A 74 6.00 1.73 -14.15
N LEU A 75 7.04 2.02 -13.36
CA LEU A 75 7.19 1.44 -12.02
C LEU A 75 6.01 1.82 -11.13
N LEU A 76 5.69 3.11 -11.06
CA LEU A 76 4.54 3.62 -10.30
C LEU A 76 3.24 2.91 -10.71
N GLY A 77 2.93 2.89 -12.01
CA GLY A 77 1.69 2.28 -12.47
C GLY A 77 1.61 0.77 -12.30
N ASN A 78 2.75 0.07 -12.20
CA ASN A 78 2.80 -1.38 -12.02
C ASN A 78 2.78 -1.82 -10.56
N VAL A 79 2.83 -0.92 -9.58
CA VAL A 79 2.97 -1.32 -8.18
C VAL A 79 1.83 -2.20 -7.66
N PHE A 80 0.60 -1.99 -8.15
CA PHE A 80 -0.56 -2.82 -7.83
C PHE A 80 -0.91 -3.82 -8.95
N ARG A 81 0.06 -4.22 -9.80
CA ARG A 81 -0.16 -5.18 -10.89
C ARG A 81 -0.76 -6.48 -10.38
N SER A 82 -0.21 -7.07 -9.34
CA SER A 82 -0.69 -8.36 -8.82
C SER A 82 -2.15 -8.29 -8.36
N ILE A 83 -2.59 -7.15 -7.81
CA ILE A 83 -3.99 -6.95 -7.42
C ILE A 83 -4.90 -6.85 -8.64
N ARG A 84 -4.45 -6.23 -9.73
CA ARG A 84 -5.21 -6.21 -10.99
C ARG A 84 -5.33 -7.59 -11.63
N GLU A 85 -4.26 -8.37 -11.60
CA GLU A 85 -4.21 -9.72 -12.19
C GLU A 85 -4.94 -10.76 -11.34
N LEU A 86 -4.94 -10.60 -10.02
CA LEU A 86 -5.66 -11.46 -9.07
C LEU A 86 -6.56 -10.61 -8.17
N PRO A 87 -7.78 -10.23 -8.62
CA PRO A 87 -8.66 -9.30 -7.91
C PRO A 87 -9.04 -9.70 -6.48
N ARG A 88 -8.96 -10.99 -6.14
CA ARG A 88 -9.17 -11.48 -4.76
C ARG A 88 -8.17 -10.89 -3.77
N LEU A 89 -6.98 -10.47 -4.21
CA LEU A 89 -6.01 -9.74 -3.38
C LEU A 89 -6.52 -8.36 -2.95
N GLY A 90 -7.54 -7.80 -3.62
CA GLY A 90 -8.18 -6.56 -3.22
C GLY A 90 -8.69 -6.58 -1.78
N ARG A 91 -9.01 -7.77 -1.23
CA ARG A 91 -9.40 -7.92 0.18
C ARG A 91 -8.31 -7.57 1.18
N LEU A 92 -7.05 -7.45 0.74
CA LEU A 92 -5.91 -7.02 1.55
C LEU A 92 -5.79 -5.49 1.62
N LEU A 93 -6.56 -4.76 0.81
CA LEU A 93 -6.54 -3.31 0.77
C LEU A 93 -7.56 -2.69 1.74
N SER A 94 -7.27 -1.48 2.19
CA SER A 94 -8.15 -0.67 3.02
C SER A 94 -9.24 0.00 2.19
N PHE A 95 -10.46 -0.02 2.70
CA PHE A 95 -11.60 0.72 2.15
C PHE A 95 -12.36 1.37 3.31
N ALA A 96 -12.93 2.54 3.06
CA ALA A 96 -13.87 3.17 3.97
C ALA A 96 -15.20 2.38 3.99
N PRO A 97 -16.08 2.61 4.99
CA PRO A 97 -17.35 1.87 5.10
C PRO A 97 -18.27 1.99 3.88
N ASP A 98 -18.16 3.07 3.11
CA ASP A 98 -18.88 3.33 1.86
C ASP A 98 -18.21 2.70 0.63
N GLY A 99 -17.13 1.95 0.81
CA GLY A 99 -16.35 1.33 -0.26
C GLY A 99 -15.34 2.27 -0.93
N GLU A 100 -15.15 3.50 -0.43
CA GLU A 100 -14.13 4.40 -0.97
C GLU A 100 -12.71 3.89 -0.64
N PRO A 101 -11.77 3.84 -1.61
CA PRO A 101 -10.38 3.48 -1.36
C PRO A 101 -9.74 4.40 -0.31
N SER A 102 -9.24 3.82 0.77
CA SER A 102 -8.72 4.57 1.92
C SER A 102 -7.29 4.18 2.29
N TYR A 103 -6.69 4.95 3.18
CA TYR A 103 -5.31 4.75 3.61
C TYR A 103 -5.22 4.66 5.12
N ARG A 104 -4.36 3.75 5.62
CA ARG A 104 -3.85 3.76 6.99
C ARG A 104 -2.61 4.61 7.00
N VAL A 105 -2.58 5.69 7.77
CA VAL A 105 -1.58 6.75 7.65
C VAL A 105 -0.80 6.91 8.95
N CYS A 106 0.50 7.12 8.84
CA CYS A 106 1.31 7.57 9.98
C CYS A 106 1.41 9.10 9.93
N PHE A 107 0.71 9.79 10.82
CA PHE A 107 0.76 11.25 10.88
C PHE A 107 2.13 11.78 11.31
N ALA A 108 2.93 10.99 12.04
CA ALA A 108 4.32 11.35 12.31
C ALA A 108 5.15 11.39 11.02
N CYS A 109 4.99 10.41 10.11
CA CYS A 109 5.64 10.46 8.79
C CYS A 109 5.21 11.69 8.00
N LEU A 110 3.90 11.95 7.88
CA LEU A 110 3.42 13.12 7.14
C LEU A 110 3.97 14.44 7.70
N ARG A 111 4.15 14.54 9.02
CA ARG A 111 4.73 15.73 9.67
C ARG A 111 6.22 15.90 9.40
N THR A 112 6.98 14.80 9.32
CA THR A 112 8.44 14.84 9.16
C THR A 112 8.90 14.80 7.70
N ASP A 113 8.04 14.33 6.80
CA ASP A 113 8.34 14.28 5.37
C ASP A 113 8.53 15.69 4.81
N ALA A 114 9.67 15.94 4.15
CA ALA A 114 9.93 17.24 3.52
C ALA A 114 8.90 17.59 2.44
N ILE A 115 8.37 16.56 1.77
CA ILE A 115 7.23 16.67 0.87
C ILE A 115 6.28 15.54 1.26
N PRO A 116 5.13 15.83 1.89
CA PRO A 116 4.20 14.80 2.32
C PRO A 116 3.57 14.04 1.14
N TYR A 117 3.41 12.72 1.28
CA TYR A 117 2.81 11.83 0.27
C TYR A 117 2.20 10.58 0.93
N LEU A 118 1.28 9.91 0.24
CA LEU A 118 0.75 8.62 0.69
C LEU A 118 1.57 7.47 0.10
N ARG A 119 1.93 6.55 0.99
CA ARG A 119 2.80 5.42 0.65
C ARG A 119 1.99 4.23 0.15
N ILE A 120 2.59 3.38 -0.67
CA ILE A 120 1.98 2.15 -1.22
C ILE A 120 1.48 1.25 -0.10
N GLN A 121 2.34 0.99 0.89
CA GLN A 121 2.05 0.13 2.04
C GLN A 121 0.85 0.59 2.86
N TRP A 122 0.56 1.90 2.86
CA TRP A 122 -0.58 2.48 3.57
C TRP A 122 -1.93 2.11 2.96
N ARG A 123 -1.95 1.54 1.75
CA ARG A 123 -3.15 0.96 1.15
C ARG A 123 -3.54 -0.39 1.75
N PHE A 124 -2.67 -1.07 2.47
CA PHE A 124 -2.96 -2.40 2.98
C PHE A 124 -3.65 -2.33 4.34
N LYS A 125 -4.76 -3.03 4.49
CA LYS A 125 -5.53 -3.08 5.75
C LYS A 125 -4.70 -3.63 6.91
N ASP A 126 -3.71 -4.44 6.60
CA ASP A 126 -2.85 -5.13 7.54
C ASP A 126 -1.59 -4.32 7.91
N TRP A 127 -1.39 -3.18 7.25
CA TRP A 127 -0.31 -2.24 7.59
C TRP A 127 -0.69 -1.40 8.82
N GLY A 128 -0.77 -2.08 9.97
CA GLY A 128 -1.25 -1.50 11.21
C GLY A 128 -0.23 -0.61 11.93
N TYR A 129 1.07 -0.82 11.71
CA TYR A 129 2.15 -0.12 12.42
C TYR A 129 3.15 0.57 11.52
N CYS A 130 3.67 1.70 11.96
CA CYS A 130 4.69 2.42 11.23
C CYS A 130 6.05 1.80 11.57
N PRO A 131 6.82 1.28 10.59
CA PRO A 131 8.14 0.73 10.87
C PRO A 131 9.18 1.81 11.23
N ILE A 132 8.88 3.09 10.98
CA ILE A 132 9.78 4.21 11.28
C ILE A 132 9.51 4.75 12.68
N HIS A 133 8.24 5.01 12.99
CA HIS A 133 7.82 5.67 14.22
C HIS A 133 7.29 4.71 15.29
N HIS A 134 7.11 3.43 14.94
CA HIS A 134 6.64 2.38 15.85
C HIS A 134 5.29 2.70 16.51
N VAL A 135 4.43 3.45 15.80
CA VAL A 135 3.08 3.82 16.23
C VAL A 135 2.00 3.12 15.39
N PRO A 136 0.80 2.90 15.95
CA PRO A 136 -0.36 2.52 15.16
C PRO A 136 -0.68 3.56 14.07
N LEU A 137 -1.11 3.11 12.90
CA LEU A 137 -1.58 4.00 11.83
C LEU A 137 -3.06 4.33 12.02
N SER A 138 -3.43 5.57 11.66
CA SER A 138 -4.81 6.05 11.68
C SER A 138 -5.44 6.00 10.29
N GLU A 139 -6.73 5.70 10.22
CA GLU A 139 -7.50 5.70 8.98
C GLU A 139 -8.41 6.92 8.84
N ARG A 140 -8.50 7.73 9.90
CA ARG A 140 -9.50 8.81 10.03
C ARG A 140 -8.87 10.11 10.49
N CYS A 141 -9.45 11.20 10.03
CA CYS A 141 -9.18 12.53 10.58
C CYS A 141 -9.63 12.59 12.04
N ALA A 142 -8.75 13.06 12.93
CA ALA A 142 -9.07 13.22 14.35
C ALA A 142 -10.18 14.27 14.61
N GLU A 143 -10.36 15.21 13.68
CA GLU A 143 -11.26 16.34 13.85
C GLU A 143 -12.69 16.07 13.37
N CYS A 144 -12.86 15.35 12.26
CA CYS A 144 -14.19 15.11 11.67
C CYS A 144 -14.50 13.64 11.41
N GLY A 145 -13.59 12.71 11.75
CA GLY A 145 -13.79 11.27 11.57
C GLY A 145 -13.80 10.77 10.12
N ALA A 146 -13.65 11.67 9.13
CA ALA A 146 -13.64 11.30 7.72
C ALA A 146 -12.43 10.41 7.39
N PRO A 147 -12.58 9.41 6.50
CA PRO A 147 -11.48 8.55 6.10
C PRO A 147 -10.39 9.34 5.35
N VAL A 148 -9.14 8.88 5.43
CA VAL A 148 -8.07 9.44 4.60
C VAL A 148 -8.10 8.79 3.22
N VAL A 149 -8.35 9.61 2.19
CA VAL A 149 -8.54 9.17 0.79
C VAL A 149 -7.73 10.07 -0.15
N ALA A 150 -7.14 9.49 -1.21
CA ALA A 150 -6.31 10.22 -2.16
C ALA A 150 -7.09 10.87 -3.32
N ALA A 151 -8.25 10.30 -3.67
CA ALA A 151 -9.05 10.77 -4.82
C ALA A 151 -9.68 12.16 -4.60
N LYS A 152 -9.83 12.58 -3.34
CA LYS A 152 -10.36 13.90 -2.95
C LYS A 152 -9.20 14.85 -2.70
N VAL A 153 -8.79 15.55 -3.75
CA VAL A 153 -7.67 16.51 -3.69
C VAL A 153 -8.07 17.71 -2.83
N CYS A 154 -7.27 18.02 -1.83
CA CYS A 154 -7.30 19.28 -1.10
C CYS A 154 -6.92 20.43 -2.04
N ILE A 155 -7.90 21.26 -2.44
CA ILE A 155 -7.67 22.46 -3.27
C ILE A 155 -7.95 23.71 -2.45
N GLY A 156 -7.17 24.76 -2.68
CA GLY A 156 -7.32 26.05 -2.02
C GLY A 156 -6.47 26.19 -0.76
N ARG A 157 -6.77 27.23 0.03
CA ARG A 157 -6.03 27.57 1.23
C ARG A 157 -6.64 26.94 2.47
N THR A 158 -5.78 26.52 3.39
CA THR A 158 -6.12 26.15 4.77
C THR A 158 -6.49 27.40 5.58
N ALA A 159 -7.00 27.20 6.80
CA ALA A 159 -7.35 28.29 7.70
C ALA A 159 -6.15 29.19 8.07
N ASP A 160 -4.92 28.65 8.07
CA ASP A 160 -3.68 29.40 8.29
C ASP A 160 -3.10 30.02 7.01
N GLY A 161 -3.85 30.01 5.90
CA GLY A 161 -3.49 30.67 4.64
C GLY A 161 -2.47 29.91 3.77
N LYS A 162 -2.02 28.72 4.18
CA LYS A 162 -1.14 27.85 3.39
C LYS A 162 -1.92 27.14 2.29
N THR A 163 -1.25 26.77 1.21
CA THR A 163 -1.84 25.89 0.20
C THR A 163 -2.02 24.52 0.82
N ALA A 164 -3.25 24.02 0.84
CA ALA A 164 -3.49 22.73 1.44
C ALA A 164 -2.85 21.60 0.65
N ASP A 165 -2.41 20.57 1.37
CA ASP A 165 -1.81 19.40 0.76
C ASP A 165 -2.41 18.09 1.31
N ILE A 166 -1.67 17.00 1.14
CA ILE A 166 -2.09 15.64 1.56
C ILE A 166 -2.05 15.46 3.08
N SER A 167 -1.43 16.40 3.80
CA SER A 167 -1.39 16.49 5.26
C SER A 167 -2.64 17.14 5.84
N ASP A 168 -3.54 17.65 5.00
CA ASP A 168 -4.82 18.22 5.40
C ASP A 168 -5.97 17.26 5.10
N CYS A 169 -7.01 17.29 5.94
CA CYS A 169 -8.20 16.50 5.69
C CYS A 169 -8.92 17.01 4.43
N ALA A 170 -9.19 16.10 3.48
CA ALA A 170 -9.96 16.42 2.29
C ALA A 170 -11.40 16.88 2.57
N ASN A 171 -11.95 16.54 3.74
CA ASN A 171 -13.31 16.90 4.15
C ASN A 171 -13.36 18.21 4.95
N CYS A 172 -12.69 18.27 6.11
CA CYS A 172 -12.77 19.43 7.01
C CYS A 172 -11.61 20.43 6.88
N ARG A 173 -10.61 20.13 6.03
CA ARG A 173 -9.43 20.98 5.76
C ARG A 173 -8.53 21.27 6.96
N LYS A 174 -8.79 20.67 8.13
CA LYS A 174 -7.89 20.73 9.27
C LYS A 174 -6.69 19.79 9.05
N PRO A 175 -5.51 20.12 9.60
CA PRO A 175 -4.34 19.24 9.52
C PRO A 175 -4.66 17.85 10.06
N LEU A 176 -4.28 16.82 9.31
CA LEU A 176 -4.23 15.43 9.77
C LEU A 176 -3.12 15.22 10.80
N VAL A 177 -2.11 16.08 10.75
CA VAL A 177 -0.97 16.11 11.68
C VAL A 177 -1.34 16.86 12.96
N GLY A 178 -2.01 16.17 13.88
CA GLY A 178 -2.33 16.69 15.22
C GLY A 178 -1.28 16.37 16.28
N VAL A 179 -1.43 16.95 17.47
CA VAL A 179 -0.72 16.55 18.70
C VAL A 179 -1.31 15.21 19.17
N GLY A 180 -0.93 14.13 18.50
CA GLY A 180 -1.27 12.78 18.95
C GLY A 180 -0.51 12.44 20.23
N PRO A 181 -1.03 11.53 21.07
CA PRO A 181 -0.33 11.08 22.26
C PRO A 181 1.08 10.58 21.88
N ALA A 182 2.05 10.86 22.75
CA ALA A 182 3.41 10.39 22.59
C ALA A 182 3.41 8.86 22.32
N PRO A 183 4.27 8.35 21.42
CA PRO A 183 4.39 6.93 21.18
C PRO A 183 4.62 6.23 22.51
N ASN A 184 3.64 5.43 22.94
CA ASN A 184 3.83 4.57 24.09
C ASN A 184 4.80 3.46 23.63
N PRO A 185 6.00 3.34 24.23
CA PRO A 185 6.97 2.33 23.81
C PRO A 185 6.47 0.96 24.27
N ILE A 186 5.63 0.33 23.44
CA ILE A 186 5.10 -1.00 23.75
C ILE A 186 6.08 -2.01 23.16
N SER A 187 6.70 -2.76 24.07
CA SER A 187 7.75 -3.77 23.89
C SER A 187 7.36 -5.00 23.06
N THR A 188 6.24 -4.97 22.35
CA THR A 188 5.72 -6.07 21.54
C THR A 188 5.16 -5.50 20.25
N ARG A 189 5.94 -5.60 19.16
CA ARG A 189 5.45 -5.44 17.78
C ARG A 189 6.42 -5.74 16.63
N THR A 190 7.68 -6.10 16.86
CA THR A 190 8.66 -6.43 15.80
C THR A 190 8.15 -7.55 14.88
N SER A 191 7.49 -8.57 15.42
CA SER A 191 6.88 -9.65 14.65
C SER A 191 5.74 -9.16 13.75
N GLN A 192 4.87 -8.29 14.26
CA GLN A 192 3.77 -7.69 13.48
C GLN A 192 4.30 -6.79 12.37
N ILE A 193 5.28 -5.92 12.66
CA ILE A 193 5.94 -5.07 11.66
C ILE A 193 6.60 -5.94 10.58
N SER A 194 7.29 -7.01 10.97
CA SER A 194 7.88 -7.96 10.01
C SER A 194 6.81 -8.65 9.16
N ALA A 195 5.71 -9.12 9.77
CA ALA A 195 4.62 -9.77 9.04
C ALA A 195 3.96 -8.85 8.00
N GLN A 196 3.58 -7.62 8.38
CA GLN A 196 3.01 -6.65 7.43
C GLN A 196 3.99 -6.31 6.30
N MET A 197 5.30 -6.20 6.59
CA MET A 197 6.34 -5.99 5.59
C MET A 197 6.40 -7.13 4.59
N SER A 198 6.39 -8.37 5.08
CA SER A 198 6.43 -9.54 4.21
C SER A 198 5.17 -9.68 3.34
N ILE A 199 3.98 -9.40 3.87
CA ILE A 199 2.73 -9.43 3.11
C ILE A 199 2.76 -8.38 1.98
N VAL A 200 3.10 -7.14 2.30
CA VAL A 200 3.14 -6.06 1.29
C VAL A 200 4.21 -6.36 0.24
N SER A 201 5.41 -6.76 0.66
CA SER A 201 6.50 -7.10 -0.25
C SER A 201 6.11 -8.28 -1.16
N ALA A 202 5.41 -9.29 -0.63
CA ALA A 202 4.89 -10.40 -1.42
C ALA A 202 3.96 -9.91 -2.53
N VAL A 203 2.98 -9.07 -2.19
CA VAL A 203 1.99 -8.54 -3.15
C VAL A 203 2.66 -7.64 -4.18
N ILE A 204 3.63 -6.80 -3.79
CA ILE A 204 4.36 -5.94 -4.73
C ILE A 204 5.23 -6.77 -5.70
N ARG A 205 5.87 -7.84 -5.20
CA ARG A 205 6.74 -8.72 -6.01
C ARG A 205 5.96 -9.70 -6.88
N GLY A 206 4.72 -10.03 -6.51
CA GLY A 206 3.92 -11.06 -7.15
C GLY A 206 4.18 -12.49 -6.63
N TYR A 207 5.03 -12.65 -5.62
CA TYR A 207 5.41 -13.93 -5.03
C TYR A 207 6.08 -13.72 -3.66
N PHE A 208 6.27 -14.79 -2.90
CA PHE A 208 7.03 -14.79 -1.65
C PHE A 208 7.79 -16.09 -1.45
N TYR A 209 8.61 -16.15 -0.40
CA TYR A 209 9.29 -17.36 0.05
C TYR A 209 8.84 -17.72 1.46
N LEU A 210 8.80 -19.02 1.75
CA LEU A 210 8.64 -19.53 3.10
C LEU A 210 10.01 -19.93 3.64
N GLU A 211 10.32 -19.52 4.85
CA GLU A 211 11.55 -19.97 5.52
C GLU A 211 11.63 -21.50 5.52
N GLY A 212 12.80 -22.02 5.13
CA GLY A 212 13.01 -23.47 4.94
C GLY A 212 12.60 -24.00 3.57
N PHE A 213 12.06 -23.16 2.67
CA PHE A 213 11.67 -23.54 1.31
C PHE A 213 12.30 -22.63 0.25
N PRO A 214 13.11 -23.16 -0.68
CA PRO A 214 13.76 -22.34 -1.71
C PRO A 214 12.81 -21.93 -2.84
N GLU A 215 11.64 -22.55 -2.93
CA GLU A 215 10.68 -22.34 -4.00
C GLU A 215 9.86 -21.07 -3.80
N ARG A 216 9.60 -20.37 -4.92
CA ARG A 216 8.69 -19.22 -4.93
C ARG A 216 7.26 -19.68 -4.75
N MET A 217 6.56 -19.06 -3.81
CA MET A 217 5.15 -19.27 -3.53
C MET A 217 4.31 -18.21 -4.23
N GLY A 218 3.20 -18.65 -4.85
CA GLY A 218 2.23 -17.75 -5.48
C GLY A 218 1.30 -17.08 -4.47
N LEU A 219 0.70 -15.96 -4.86
CA LEU A 219 -0.15 -15.16 -3.98
C LEU A 219 -1.49 -15.83 -3.62
N ASP A 220 -1.96 -16.81 -4.39
CA ASP A 220 -3.10 -17.64 -3.99
C ASP A 220 -2.81 -18.41 -2.69
N PHE A 221 -1.56 -18.85 -2.50
CA PHE A 221 -1.15 -19.52 -1.26
C PHE A 221 -1.07 -18.54 -0.09
N LEU A 222 -0.68 -17.28 -0.34
CA LEU A 222 -0.73 -16.22 0.67
C LEU A 222 -2.18 -15.97 1.15
N LEU A 223 -3.14 -15.93 0.22
CA LEU A 223 -4.55 -15.78 0.56
C LEU A 223 -5.08 -16.98 1.35
N TRP A 224 -4.68 -18.19 0.97
CA TRP A 224 -5.02 -19.39 1.74
C TRP A 224 -4.46 -19.33 3.17
N LEU A 225 -3.20 -18.90 3.34
CA LEU A 225 -2.60 -18.71 4.66
C LEU A 225 -3.35 -17.66 5.50
N ASP A 226 -3.69 -16.53 4.89
CA ASP A 226 -4.45 -15.46 5.53
C ASP A 226 -5.85 -15.93 5.99
N ASP A 227 -6.55 -16.71 5.17
CA ASP A 227 -7.88 -17.25 5.50
C ASP A 227 -7.83 -18.25 6.67
N LYS A 228 -6.75 -19.03 6.78
CA LYS A 228 -6.64 -20.09 7.80
C LYS A 228 -6.01 -19.59 9.11
N TYR A 229 -5.08 -18.65 9.04
CA TYR A 229 -4.24 -18.27 10.18
C TYR A 229 -4.33 -16.79 10.57
N HIS A 230 -5.02 -15.96 9.80
CA HIS A 230 -5.12 -14.52 10.05
C HIS A 230 -3.73 -13.90 10.32
N LEU A 231 -2.92 -13.79 9.26
CA LEU A 231 -1.48 -13.52 9.34
C LEU A 231 -1.09 -12.29 10.18
N ASN A 232 -2.00 -11.32 10.38
CA ASN A 232 -1.77 -10.11 11.17
C ASN A 232 -2.31 -10.16 12.61
N ALA A 233 -3.18 -11.12 12.90
CA ALA A 233 -3.66 -11.40 14.26
C ALA A 233 -2.72 -12.36 15.00
N CYS A 234 -1.96 -13.19 14.26
CA CYS A 234 -1.00 -14.09 14.85
C CYS A 234 0.27 -13.34 15.29
N GLU A 235 0.44 -13.20 16.60
CA GLU A 235 1.67 -13.75 17.17
C GLU A 235 1.75 -15.21 16.67
N LEU A 236 2.51 -15.47 15.62
CA LEU A 236 2.92 -16.83 15.30
C LEU A 236 3.84 -17.28 16.44
N ALA A 237 3.21 -17.61 17.58
CA ALA A 237 3.85 -18.17 18.73
C ALA A 237 4.51 -19.49 18.29
N PRO A 238 5.72 -19.82 18.76
CA PRO A 238 6.52 -20.94 18.27
C PRO A 238 5.91 -22.36 18.41
N SER A 239 4.67 -22.52 18.86
CA SER A 239 4.19 -23.77 19.44
C SER A 239 2.82 -24.28 18.98
N LYS A 240 2.13 -23.63 18.03
CA LYS A 240 0.90 -24.23 17.47
C LYS A 240 1.24 -25.12 16.26
N SER A 241 1.44 -26.41 16.54
CA SER A 241 1.42 -27.48 15.54
C SER A 241 0.15 -27.38 14.70
N ILE A 242 0.31 -27.16 13.41
CA ILE A 242 -0.80 -27.02 12.46
C ILE A 242 -1.32 -28.42 12.13
N ASN A 243 -2.59 -28.70 12.46
CA ASN A 243 -3.28 -29.92 12.03
C ASN A 243 -4.02 -29.62 10.70
N ILE A 244 -3.66 -30.31 9.61
CA ILE A 244 -4.11 -29.96 8.24
C ILE A 244 -5.05 -31.05 7.71
N GLU A 245 -6.35 -30.82 7.90
CA GLU A 245 -7.41 -31.72 7.42
C GLU A 245 -7.93 -31.38 6.01
N ASP A 246 -7.51 -30.25 5.43
CA ASP A 246 -8.00 -29.78 4.12
C ASP A 246 -7.22 -30.46 2.98
N ALA A 247 -7.87 -31.30 2.15
CA ALA A 247 -7.19 -32.22 1.22
C ALA A 247 -6.24 -31.55 0.21
N VAL A 248 -6.50 -30.31 -0.21
CA VAL A 248 -5.63 -29.54 -1.12
C VAL A 248 -4.41 -28.99 -0.39
N ALA A 249 -4.62 -28.44 0.81
CA ALA A 249 -3.53 -28.00 1.69
C ALA A 249 -2.72 -29.20 2.19
N SER A 250 -3.35 -30.33 2.44
CA SER A 250 -2.72 -31.59 2.81
C SER A 250 -1.93 -32.13 1.62
N SER A 251 -2.33 -31.93 0.37
CA SER A 251 -1.51 -32.28 -0.81
C SER A 251 -0.29 -31.38 -0.96
N ILE A 252 -0.45 -30.05 -0.85
CA ILE A 252 0.65 -29.08 -0.92
C ILE A 252 1.59 -29.27 0.26
N VAL A 253 1.07 -29.38 1.48
CA VAL A 253 1.87 -29.61 2.68
C VAL A 253 2.44 -31.03 2.72
N ARG A 254 1.77 -32.08 2.23
CA ARG A 254 2.43 -33.40 2.04
C ARG A 254 3.50 -33.34 0.97
N ARG A 255 3.36 -32.52 -0.06
CA ARG A 255 4.41 -32.31 -1.08
C ARG A 255 5.59 -31.55 -0.46
N LEU A 256 5.33 -30.49 0.30
CA LEU A 256 6.32 -29.74 1.09
C LEU A 256 7.02 -30.65 2.13
N LEU A 257 6.27 -31.49 2.86
CA LEU A 257 6.78 -32.43 3.86
C LEU A 257 7.50 -33.64 3.23
N ARG A 258 7.14 -34.08 2.01
CA ARG A 258 7.85 -35.15 1.29
C ARG A 258 9.23 -34.68 0.83
N THR A 259 9.34 -33.45 0.34
CA THR A 259 10.63 -32.82 0.01
C THR A 259 11.46 -32.54 1.27
N TYR A 260 10.80 -32.30 2.41
CA TYR A 260 11.47 -32.04 3.69
C TYR A 260 12.00 -33.31 4.38
N ARG A 261 11.33 -34.46 4.25
CA ARG A 261 11.79 -35.74 4.85
C ARG A 261 13.08 -36.29 4.25
N SER A 262 13.55 -35.75 3.12
CA SER A 262 14.88 -36.03 2.58
C SER A 262 16.00 -35.13 3.14
N ALA A 263 15.66 -34.13 3.97
CA ALA A 263 16.63 -33.26 4.63
C ALA A 263 16.52 -33.43 6.17
N SER A 264 17.63 -33.75 6.81
CA SER A 264 17.68 -34.21 8.19
C SER A 264 17.37 -33.11 9.23
N SER A 265 16.41 -33.42 10.12
CA SER A 265 16.11 -32.85 11.46
C SER A 265 15.18 -31.61 11.58
N PRO A 266 14.00 -31.70 12.24
CA PRO A 266 13.09 -30.58 12.44
C PRO A 266 13.15 -30.00 13.87
N SER A 267 13.22 -28.67 13.96
CA SER A 267 12.85 -27.87 15.15
C SER A 267 11.44 -27.29 14.92
N PRO A 268 10.65 -26.96 15.96
CA PRO A 268 9.26 -26.52 15.77
C PRO A 268 9.19 -25.25 14.90
N HIS A 269 8.62 -25.39 13.71
CA HIS A 269 8.74 -24.42 12.62
C HIS A 269 7.77 -23.25 12.77
N ILE A 270 8.32 -22.04 12.95
CA ILE A 270 7.61 -20.78 12.73
C ILE A 270 7.56 -20.55 11.22
N LEU A 271 6.37 -20.40 10.64
CA LEU A 271 6.26 -19.97 9.24
C LEU A 271 6.64 -18.49 9.14
N ARG A 272 7.87 -18.18 8.73
CA ARG A 272 8.25 -16.82 8.37
C ARG A 272 8.14 -16.60 6.87
N LEU A 273 7.37 -15.59 6.50
CA LEU A 273 7.35 -15.07 5.13
C LEU A 273 8.63 -14.26 4.91
N THR A 274 9.41 -14.62 3.89
CA THR A 274 10.59 -13.87 3.46
C THR A 274 10.40 -13.41 2.01
N THR A 275 11.02 -12.31 1.61
CA THR A 275 10.79 -11.68 0.30
C THR A 275 12.05 -11.36 -0.46
#